data_AF-A0A973HPU3-F1
#
_entry.id   AF-A0A973HPU3-F1
#
_cell.length_a   1.000
_cell.length_b   1.000
_cell.length_c   1.000
_cell.angle_alpha   90.00
_cell.angle_beta   90.00
_cell.angle_gamma   90.00
#
_symmetry.space_group_name_H-M   'P 1'
#
loop_
_entity.id
_entity.type
_entity.pdbx_description
1 polymer ?
#
loop_
_entity_poly.entity_id
_entity_poly.type
_entity_poly.pdbx_seq_one_letter_code
_entity_poly.pdbx_strand_id
1 'polypeptide(L)'
;MADETYNCEPTLTDKDVMDFCRKGFLMLEGVVPDEINQKTIAYLEENPSHEPKAILDEDWFIEHVIKNPQAVGAVRSLLGSDFLLPDLMSNHRRVCPE
;
A
#
# COMPACT_ATOMS: atom_id res chain seq x y z
N MET A 1 5.78 14.14 2.86
CA MET A 1 4.90 12.96 2.82
C MET A 1 3.46 13.35 3.11
N ALA A 2 3.10 13.90 4.29
CA ALA A 2 1.79 14.55 4.44
C ALA A 2 1.65 15.68 3.41
N ASP A 3 0.54 15.69 2.67
CA ASP A 3 0.18 16.64 1.60
C ASP A 3 0.99 16.56 0.29
N GLU A 4 1.76 15.49 0.05
CA GLU A 4 2.43 15.29 -1.24
C GLU A 4 1.53 14.57 -2.24
N THR A 5 1.15 15.27 -3.31
CA THR A 5 0.44 14.69 -4.45
C THR A 5 1.38 13.83 -5.28
N TYR A 6 0.91 12.66 -5.71
CA TYR A 6 1.68 11.73 -6.52
C TYR A 6 0.99 11.43 -7.85
N ASN A 7 1.78 11.31 -8.91
CA ASN A 7 1.28 10.94 -10.24
C ASN A 7 2.10 9.77 -10.82
N CYS A 8 1.41 8.85 -11.48
CA CYS A 8 1.97 7.72 -12.20
C CYS A 8 1.01 7.28 -13.31
N GLU A 9 1.37 6.24 -14.05
CA GLU A 9 0.46 5.65 -15.03
C GLU A 9 -0.71 4.94 -14.33
N PRO A 10 -1.96 5.11 -14.82
CA PRO A 10 -3.09 4.32 -14.36
C PRO A 10 -2.96 2.87 -14.85
N THR A 11 -3.41 1.91 -14.03
CA THR A 11 -3.30 0.47 -14.33
C THR A 11 -4.65 -0.24 -14.49
N LEU A 12 -5.76 0.39 -14.09
CA LEU A 12 -7.09 -0.22 -14.19
C LEU A 12 -7.74 0.07 -15.54
N THR A 13 -8.41 -0.93 -16.08
CA THR A 13 -9.34 -0.77 -17.20
C THR A 13 -10.71 -0.30 -16.72
N ASP A 14 -11.57 0.17 -17.63
CA ASP A 14 -12.97 0.50 -17.32
C ASP A 14 -13.69 -0.66 -16.62
N LYS A 15 -13.41 -1.91 -17.02
CA LYS A 15 -14.01 -3.09 -16.40
C LYS A 15 -13.58 -3.25 -14.95
N ASP A 16 -12.30 -3.04 -14.66
CA ASP A 16 -11.76 -3.15 -13.30
C ASP A 16 -12.34 -2.04 -12.39
N VAL A 17 -12.47 -0.82 -12.92
CA VAL A 17 -13.13 0.30 -12.21
C VAL A 17 -14.60 -0.04 -11.93
N MET A 18 -15.34 -0.55 -12.91
CA MET A 18 -16.74 -0.95 -12.71
C MET A 18 -16.88 -2.11 -11.71
N ASP A 19 -15.94 -3.06 -11.70
CA ASP A 19 -15.91 -4.14 -10.73
C ASP A 19 -15.59 -3.64 -9.31
N PHE A 20 -14.68 -2.68 -9.15
CA PHE A 20 -14.43 -2.00 -7.88
C PHE A 20 -15.69 -1.29 -7.39
N CYS A 21 -16.35 -0.49 -8.23
CA CYS A 21 -17.60 0.20 -7.87
C CYS A 21 -18.71 -0.76 -7.44
N ARG A 22 -18.77 -1.95 -8.04
CA ARG A 22 -19.76 -2.99 -7.71
C ARG A 22 -19.44 -3.75 -6.42
N LYS A 23 -18.16 -4.07 -6.17
CA LYS A 23 -17.73 -4.91 -5.04
C LYS A 23 -17.38 -4.08 -3.79
N GLY A 24 -17.04 -2.82 -3.97
CA GLY A 24 -16.49 -1.93 -2.94
C GLY A 24 -15.01 -2.16 -2.62
N PHE A 25 -14.34 -3.10 -3.30
CA PHE A 25 -12.91 -3.38 -3.11
C PHE A 25 -12.27 -3.98 -4.36
N LEU A 26 -10.94 -3.94 -4.37
CA LEU A 26 -10.02 -4.54 -5.36
C LEU A 26 -9.03 -5.42 -4.60
N MET A 27 -8.58 -6.51 -5.21
CA MET A 27 -7.51 -7.36 -4.69
C MET A 27 -6.41 -7.51 -5.74
N LEU A 28 -5.17 -7.23 -5.34
CA LEU A 28 -3.97 -7.35 -6.16
C LEU A 28 -3.10 -8.45 -5.56
N GLU A 29 -3.17 -9.66 -6.12
CA GLU A 29 -2.52 -10.83 -5.55
C GLU A 29 -1.00 -10.83 -5.81
N GLY A 30 -0.21 -10.99 -4.76
CA GLY A 30 1.24 -11.25 -4.87
C GLY A 30 2.07 -10.13 -5.50
N VAL A 31 1.60 -8.88 -5.45
CA VAL A 31 2.28 -7.75 -6.11
C VAL A 31 3.53 -7.24 -5.38
N VAL A 32 3.68 -7.58 -4.10
CA VAL A 32 4.86 -7.26 -3.29
C VAL A 32 5.82 -8.45 -3.35
N PRO A 33 7.10 -8.25 -3.72
CA PRO A 33 8.10 -9.32 -3.71
C PRO A 33 8.24 -9.98 -2.33
N ASP A 34 8.49 -11.30 -2.31
CA ASP A 34 8.58 -12.05 -1.06
C ASP A 34 9.67 -11.51 -0.11
N GLU A 35 10.83 -11.11 -0.64
CA GLU A 35 11.90 -10.49 0.14
C GLU A 35 11.42 -9.25 0.91
N ILE A 36 10.62 -8.39 0.26
CA ILE A 36 10.08 -7.17 0.87
C ILE A 36 9.01 -7.52 1.90
N ASN A 37 8.18 -8.53 1.65
CA ASN A 37 7.22 -9.03 2.63
C ASN A 37 7.92 -9.54 3.89
N GLN A 38 8.96 -10.38 3.74
CA GLN A 38 9.74 -10.90 4.86
C GLN A 38 10.44 -9.77 5.64
N LYS A 39 11.01 -8.79 4.92
CA LYS A 39 11.63 -7.62 5.54
C LYS A 39 10.62 -6.77 6.33
N THR A 40 9.40 -6.62 5.82
CA THR A 40 8.30 -5.95 6.53
C THR A 40 7.94 -6.68 7.81
N ILE A 41 7.85 -8.01 7.79
CA ILE A 41 7.58 -8.81 8.99
C ILE A 41 8.69 -8.62 10.02
N ALA A 42 9.95 -8.74 9.61
CA ALA A 42 11.10 -8.54 10.49
C ALA A 42 11.10 -7.14 11.13
N TYR A 43 10.86 -6.09 10.33
CA TYR A 43 10.73 -4.72 10.85
C TYR A 43 9.63 -4.62 11.93
N LEU A 44 8.48 -5.25 11.72
CA LEU A 44 7.36 -5.22 12.66
C LEU A 44 7.61 -6.06 13.94
N GLU A 45 8.48 -7.07 13.90
CA GLU A 45 8.93 -7.77 15.12
C GLU A 45 9.79 -6.84 15.99
N GLU A 46 10.67 -6.05 15.37
CA GLU A 46 11.52 -5.08 16.06
C GLU A 46 10.74 -3.84 16.52
N ASN A 47 9.61 -3.56 15.88
CA ASN A 47 8.78 -2.38 16.12
C ASN A 47 7.32 -2.78 16.41
N PRO A 48 7.02 -3.36 17.59
CA PRO A 48 5.69 -3.92 17.92
C PRO A 48 4.60 -2.87 18.18
N SER A 49 4.86 -1.59 17.92
CA SER A 49 3.89 -0.51 18.04
C SER A 49 2.66 -0.76 17.16
N HIS A 50 1.49 -0.32 17.61
CA HIS A 50 0.27 -0.30 16.78
C HIS A 50 0.33 0.72 15.65
N GLU A 51 1.22 1.71 15.74
CA GLU A 51 1.45 2.72 14.71
C GLU A 51 2.94 2.86 14.44
N PRO A 52 3.55 1.92 13.69
CA PRO A 52 4.98 1.95 13.37
C PRO A 52 5.27 2.95 12.24
N LYS A 53 4.97 4.24 12.46
CA LYS A 53 5.04 5.30 11.44
C LYS A 53 6.42 5.41 10.77
N ALA A 54 7.49 5.13 11.51
CA ALA A 54 8.87 5.23 11.03
C ALA A 54 9.17 4.29 9.84
N ILE A 55 8.34 3.27 9.57
CA ILE A 55 8.50 2.43 8.37
C ILE A 55 8.27 3.22 7.08
N LEU A 56 7.58 4.37 7.15
CA LEU A 56 7.40 5.27 6.02
C LEU A 56 8.65 6.10 5.70
N ASP A 57 9.68 6.04 6.54
CA ASP A 57 10.99 6.64 6.26
C ASP A 57 11.94 5.63 5.58
N GLU A 58 11.52 4.38 5.42
CA GLU A 58 12.31 3.30 4.83
C GLU A 58 12.14 3.24 3.31
N ASP A 59 13.18 3.58 2.56
CA ASP A 59 13.15 3.62 1.07
C ASP A 59 12.65 2.31 0.46
N TRP A 60 13.10 1.16 0.99
CA TRP A 60 12.70 -0.15 0.49
C TRP A 60 11.19 -0.40 0.64
N PHE A 61 10.56 0.13 1.69
CA PHE A 61 9.13 0.01 1.93
C PHE A 61 8.35 1.00 1.08
N ILE A 62 8.84 2.25 0.99
CA ILE A 62 8.21 3.27 0.15
C ILE A 62 8.21 2.86 -1.32
N GLU A 63 9.33 2.39 -1.85
CA GLU A 63 9.45 2.02 -3.27
C GLU A 63 8.60 0.79 -3.62
N HIS A 64 8.70 -0.28 -2.82
CA HIS A 64 8.16 -1.58 -3.19
C HIS A 64 6.73 -1.84 -2.69
N VAL A 65 6.28 -1.10 -1.67
CA VAL A 65 4.94 -1.25 -1.06
C VAL A 65 4.10 -0.02 -1.32
N ILE A 66 4.50 1.16 -0.81
CA ILE A 66 3.68 2.38 -0.93
C ILE A 66 3.57 2.85 -2.38
N LYS A 67 4.67 2.83 -3.15
CA LYS A 67 4.76 3.24 -4.55
C LYS A 67 4.76 2.06 -5.53
N ASN A 68 4.33 0.88 -5.08
CA ASN A 68 4.21 -0.29 -5.95
C ASN A 68 3.35 0.04 -7.18
N PRO A 69 3.85 -0.09 -8.43
CA PRO A 69 3.16 0.42 -9.62
C PRO A 69 1.72 -0.09 -9.78
N GLN A 70 1.44 -1.33 -9.36
CA GLN A 70 0.09 -1.88 -9.43
C GLN A 70 -0.84 -1.23 -8.39
N ALA A 71 -0.36 -1.00 -7.18
CA ALA A 71 -1.12 -0.37 -6.10
C ALA A 71 -1.37 1.12 -6.38
N VAL A 72 -0.32 1.91 -6.64
CA VAL A 72 -0.48 3.35 -6.92
C VAL A 72 -1.16 3.60 -8.25
N GLY A 73 -0.93 2.76 -9.26
CA GLY A 73 -1.66 2.84 -10.53
C GLY A 73 -3.15 2.58 -10.36
N ALA A 74 -3.54 1.69 -9.44
CA ALA A 74 -4.94 1.46 -9.12
C ALA A 74 -5.57 2.67 -8.42
N VAL A 75 -4.89 3.23 -7.42
CA VAL A 75 -5.34 4.45 -6.73
C VAL A 75 -5.44 5.62 -7.73
N ARG A 76 -4.43 5.79 -8.59
CA ARG A 76 -4.39 6.79 -9.67
C ARG A 76 -5.59 6.66 -10.62
N SER A 77 -5.98 5.45 -10.96
CA SER A 77 -7.12 5.18 -11.85
C SER A 77 -8.45 5.60 -11.21
N LEU A 78 -8.55 5.49 -9.88
CA LEU A 78 -9.78 5.79 -9.14
C LEU A 78 -9.89 7.26 -8.73
N LEU A 79 -8.77 7.91 -8.38
CA LEU A 79 -8.77 9.22 -7.72
C LEU A 79 -8.25 10.39 -8.56
N GLY A 80 -7.57 10.13 -9.69
CA GLY A 80 -6.95 11.20 -10.50
C GLY A 80 -5.45 11.38 -10.22
N SER A 81 -4.80 12.29 -10.95
CA SER A 81 -3.33 12.51 -10.94
C SER A 81 -2.75 13.12 -9.69
N ASP A 82 -3.61 13.64 -8.82
CA ASP A 82 -3.19 14.46 -7.69
C ASP A 82 -3.54 13.75 -6.37
N PHE A 83 -3.56 12.42 -6.37
CA PHE A 83 -3.87 11.64 -5.18
C PHE A 83 -2.73 11.72 -4.16
N LEU A 84 -3.10 11.61 -2.89
CA LEU A 84 -2.14 11.68 -1.77
C LEU A 84 -1.61 10.29 -1.44
N LEU A 85 -0.33 10.23 -1.07
CA LEU A 85 0.25 9.03 -0.49
C LEU A 85 -0.12 8.92 1.01
N PRO A 86 -0.16 7.70 1.57
CA PRO A 86 -0.37 7.51 3.00
C PRO A 86 0.69 8.21 3.86
N ASP A 87 0.25 8.90 4.91
CA ASP A 87 1.12 9.57 5.89
C ASP A 87 1.10 8.90 7.28
N LEU A 88 0.32 7.83 7.40
CA LEU A 88 0.11 7.01 8.59
C LEU A 88 0.30 5.53 8.24
N MET A 89 0.86 4.78 9.18
CA MET A 89 0.94 3.32 9.09
C MET A 89 0.43 2.70 10.39
N SER A 90 -0.51 1.77 10.26
CA SER A 90 -1.11 1.03 11.37
C SER A 90 -0.77 -0.45 11.28
N ASN A 91 -0.39 -1.04 12.41
CA ASN A 91 -0.10 -2.45 12.54
C ASN A 91 -1.28 -3.18 13.18
N HIS A 92 -2.01 -3.93 12.36
CA HIS A 92 -3.15 -4.75 12.77
C HIS A 92 -2.78 -6.20 13.07
N ARG A 93 -1.49 -6.56 13.09
CA ARG A 93 -1.07 -7.92 13.44
C ARG A 93 -1.59 -8.27 14.84
N ARG A 94 -2.14 -9.46 14.94
CA ARG A 94 -2.63 -10.10 16.16
C ARG A 94 -2.14 -11.53 16.14
N VAL A 95 -1.73 -12.03 17.30
CA VAL A 95 -1.58 -13.48 17.49
C VAL A 95 -2.99 -14.02 17.67
N CYS A 96 -3.44 -14.90 16.78
CA CYS A 96 -4.71 -15.59 16.98
C CYS A 96 -4.63 -16.38 18.30
N PRO A 97 -5.71 -16.42 19.11
CA PRO A 97 -5.78 -17.33 20.24
C PRO A 97 -5.52 -18.77 19.78
N GLU A 98 -4.82 -19.54 20.61
CA GLU A 98 -4.65 -21.00 20.43
C GLU A 98 -5.98 -21.75 20.62
#